data_AF-A0A8S3JCW4-F1
#
_entry.id   AF-A0A8S3JCW4-F1
#
_cell.length_a   1.000
_cell.length_b   1.000
_cell.length_c   1.000
_cell.angle_alpha   90.00
_cell.angle_beta   90.00
_cell.angle_gamma   90.00
#
_symmetry.space_group_name_H-M   'P 1'
#
loop_
_entity.id
_entity.type
_entity.pdbx_description
1 polymer ?
#
loop_
_entity_poly.entity_id
_entity_poly.type
_entity_poly.pdbx_seq_one_letter_code
_entity_poly.pdbx_strand_id
1 'polypeptide(L)'
;MKWEERRQQTWDMLNVKNELSFLLLNICSLKLYLYDLFQLVNSLDVSVIILNDTRNDGDALKYFSMHLTNFQVFFQQGTNAFGGVLIATRRSIPTQRVIKYQKELNMIVLDIGSSSNKCQLVTCYSPPNESLPLNVFNDILRRNSNTYTWRFKCKAFFVVKYNR
;
A
#
# COMPACT_ATOMS: atom_id res chain seq x y z
N MET A 1 20.51 37.09 -4.87
CA MET A 1 19.82 36.54 -3.69
C MET A 1 18.45 35.90 -3.99
N LYS A 2 17.34 36.61 -4.27
CA LYS A 2 16.03 35.95 -4.48
C LYS A 2 15.91 35.02 -5.71
N TRP A 3 16.81 35.13 -6.69
CA TRP A 3 16.82 34.27 -7.89
C TRP A 3 17.54 32.95 -7.64
N GLU A 4 18.67 32.95 -6.93
CA GLU A 4 19.41 31.74 -6.56
C GLU A 4 18.63 30.88 -5.58
N GLU A 5 17.94 31.48 -4.61
CA GLU A 5 17.04 30.74 -3.69
C GLU A 5 15.87 30.08 -4.43
N ARG A 6 15.27 30.77 -5.41
CA ARG A 6 14.23 30.19 -6.26
C ARG A 6 14.76 29.10 -7.17
N ARG A 7 15.97 29.26 -7.70
CA ARG A 7 16.63 28.23 -8.50
C ARG A 7 16.93 27.01 -7.64
N GLN A 8 17.51 27.18 -6.46
CA GLN A 8 17.81 26.10 -5.53
C GLN A 8 16.52 25.36 -5.11
N GLN A 9 15.45 26.07 -4.76
CA GLN A 9 14.14 25.46 -4.49
C GLN A 9 13.56 24.72 -5.71
N THR A 10 13.73 25.26 -6.92
CA THR A 10 13.27 24.61 -8.15
C THR A 10 14.11 23.36 -8.47
N TRP A 11 15.42 23.41 -8.22
CA TRP A 11 16.33 22.27 -8.36
C TRP A 11 16.08 21.21 -7.28
N ASP A 12 15.76 21.60 -6.05
CA ASP A 12 15.35 20.70 -4.98
C ASP A 12 13.97 20.08 -5.27
N MET A 13 13.03 20.84 -5.87
CA MET A 13 11.75 20.29 -6.36
C MET A 13 11.92 19.36 -7.58
N LEU A 14 12.91 19.61 -8.44
CA LEU A 14 13.23 18.75 -9.59
C LEU A 14 14.05 17.51 -9.18
N ASN A 15 14.85 17.60 -8.12
CA ASN A 15 15.65 16.50 -7.57
C ASN A 15 14.85 15.57 -6.64
N VAL A 16 13.65 15.96 -6.19
CA VAL A 16 12.72 15.06 -5.49
C VAL A 16 11.64 14.55 -6.46
N LYS A 17 12.06 13.99 -7.60
CA LYS A 17 11.31 12.89 -8.22
C LYS A 17 11.78 11.58 -7.59
N ASN A 18 11.56 11.42 -6.29
CA ASN A 18 11.64 10.10 -5.70
C ASN A 18 10.43 9.33 -6.25
N GLU A 19 10.67 8.51 -7.27
CA GLU A 19 9.68 7.56 -7.75
C GLU A 19 9.18 6.75 -6.56
N LEU A 20 7.86 6.69 -6.38
CA LEU A 20 7.28 5.85 -5.34
C LEU A 20 7.66 4.39 -5.62
N SER A 21 8.50 3.83 -4.75
CA SER A 21 8.92 2.44 -4.82
C SER A 21 7.95 1.55 -4.02
N PHE A 22 7.51 0.46 -4.65
CA PHE A 22 6.53 -0.48 -4.09
C PHE A 22 7.17 -1.85 -3.91
N LEU A 23 7.05 -2.43 -2.72
CA LEU A 23 7.28 -3.86 -2.47
C LEU A 23 5.91 -4.54 -2.35
N LEU A 24 5.55 -5.34 -3.34
CA LEU A 24 4.35 -6.17 -3.31
C LEU A 24 4.77 -7.64 -3.11
N LEU A 25 4.37 -8.22 -1.99
CA LEU A 25 4.72 -9.60 -1.65
C LEU A 25 3.51 -10.37 -1.15
N ASN A 26 3.44 -11.65 -1.51
CA ASN A 26 2.64 -12.58 -0.74
C ASN A 26 3.51 -13.22 0.32
N ILE A 27 3.30 -12.84 1.58
CA ILE A 27 4.20 -13.26 2.65
C ILE A 27 3.89 -14.69 3.14
N CYS A 28 2.73 -15.25 2.80
CA CYS A 28 2.37 -16.63 3.16
C CYS A 28 2.47 -16.91 4.68
N SER A 29 2.11 -15.91 5.51
CA SER A 29 2.25 -15.78 6.97
C SER A 29 3.28 -14.72 7.37
N LEU A 30 2.78 -13.61 7.93
CA LEU A 30 3.65 -12.56 8.46
C LEU A 30 4.51 -13.09 9.63
N LYS A 31 3.94 -13.97 10.45
CA LYS A 31 4.62 -14.55 11.62
C LYS A 31 5.88 -15.33 11.25
N LEU A 32 5.80 -16.17 10.21
CA LEU A 32 6.89 -17.08 9.85
C LEU A 32 8.07 -16.35 9.22
N TYR A 33 7.80 -15.31 8.42
CA TYR A 33 8.82 -14.64 7.60
C TYR A 33 9.13 -13.21 8.05
N LEU A 34 8.82 -12.88 9.31
CA LEU A 34 8.91 -11.50 9.81
C LEU A 34 10.34 -10.95 9.76
N TYR A 35 11.32 -11.73 10.19
CA TYR A 35 12.72 -11.33 10.23
C TYR A 35 13.32 -11.21 8.82
N ASP A 36 13.05 -12.17 7.95
CA ASP A 36 13.49 -12.15 6.55
C ASP A 36 12.91 -10.92 5.82
N LEU A 37 11.65 -10.59 6.11
CA LEU A 37 11.00 -9.41 5.57
C LEU A 37 11.70 -8.12 6.02
N PHE A 38 12.14 -8.01 7.28
CA PHE A 38 12.89 -6.83 7.74
C PHE A 38 14.24 -6.71 7.05
N GLN A 39 14.97 -7.81 6.89
CA GLN A 39 16.23 -7.79 6.15
C GLN A 39 16.01 -7.34 4.70
N LEU A 40 14.97 -7.87 4.04
CA LEU A 40 14.59 -7.48 2.69
C LEU A 40 14.23 -5.98 2.62
N VAL A 41 13.36 -5.50 3.50
CA VAL A 41 12.93 -4.08 3.53
C VAL A 41 14.10 -3.15 3.85
N ASN A 42 15.04 -3.54 4.70
CA ASN A 42 16.22 -2.71 4.98
C ASN A 42 17.19 -2.66 3.79
N SER A 43 17.21 -3.71 2.95
CA SER A 43 18.03 -3.74 1.73
C SER A 43 17.41 -2.98 0.55
N LEU A 44 16.10 -2.79 0.56
CA LEU A 44 15.34 -2.14 -0.51
C LEU A 44 14.81 -0.80 0.01
N ASP A 45 15.27 0.33 -0.54
CA ASP A 45 14.76 1.66 -0.16
C ASP A 45 13.30 1.88 -0.63
N VAL A 46 12.36 1.21 0.03
CA VAL A 46 10.95 1.14 -0.36
C VAL A 46 10.12 2.21 0.32
N SER A 47 9.17 2.76 -0.44
CA SER A 47 8.25 3.80 0.02
C SER A 47 6.92 3.20 0.53
N VAL A 48 6.49 2.11 -0.11
CA VAL A 48 5.24 1.42 0.18
C VAL A 48 5.48 -0.09 0.20
N ILE A 49 5.04 -0.76 1.25
CA ILE A 49 5.09 -2.22 1.42
C ILE A 49 3.65 -2.72 1.40
N ILE A 50 3.35 -3.71 0.57
CA ILE A 50 2.05 -4.37 0.47
C ILE A 50 2.25 -5.86 0.67
N LEU A 51 1.64 -6.40 1.70
CA LEU A 51 1.69 -7.82 2.05
C LEU A 51 0.30 -8.44 1.92
N ASN A 52 0.25 -9.57 1.22
CA ASN A 52 -0.93 -10.43 1.14
C ASN A 52 -0.68 -11.75 1.89
N ASP A 53 -1.74 -12.45 2.29
CA ASP A 53 -1.71 -13.68 3.10
C ASP A 53 -0.90 -13.48 4.40
N THR A 54 -1.30 -12.49 5.20
CA THR A 54 -0.62 -12.19 6.48
C THR A 54 -1.03 -13.17 7.59
N ARG A 55 -2.16 -13.87 7.43
CA ARG A 55 -2.74 -14.85 8.37
C ARG A 55 -3.15 -14.29 9.74
N ASN A 56 -3.48 -13.01 9.79
CA ASN A 56 -4.14 -12.33 10.93
C ASN A 56 -3.45 -12.48 12.30
N ASP A 57 -2.13 -12.71 12.35
CA ASP A 57 -1.41 -12.87 13.62
C ASP A 57 -1.17 -11.48 14.28
N GLY A 58 -1.86 -11.21 15.39
CA GLY A 58 -1.85 -9.91 16.06
C GLY A 58 -0.50 -9.53 16.66
N ASP A 59 0.25 -10.50 17.19
CA ASP A 59 1.56 -10.26 17.80
C ASP A 59 2.60 -9.93 16.71
N ALA A 60 2.58 -10.67 15.60
CA ALA A 60 3.43 -10.38 14.44
C ALA A 60 3.14 -8.99 13.85
N LEU A 61 1.86 -8.59 13.75
CA LEU A 61 1.46 -7.26 13.29
C LEU A 61 1.96 -6.14 14.22
N LYS A 62 1.85 -6.36 15.53
CA LYS A 62 2.36 -5.41 16.54
C LYS A 62 3.88 -5.27 16.42
N TYR A 63 4.60 -6.38 16.33
CA TYR A 63 6.05 -6.37 16.18
C TYR A 63 6.49 -5.70 14.87
N PHE A 64 5.82 -5.99 13.76
CA PHE A 64 6.02 -5.31 12.47
C PHE A 64 5.90 -3.79 12.60
N SER A 65 4.83 -3.31 13.24
CA SER A 65 4.58 -1.88 13.41
C SER A 65 5.59 -1.21 14.34
N MET A 66 6.10 -1.94 15.35
CA MET A 66 7.14 -1.45 16.26
C MET A 66 8.53 -1.42 15.62
N HIS A 67 8.83 -2.34 14.70
CA HIS A 67 10.13 -2.38 14.02
C HIS A 67 10.22 -1.31 12.91
N LEU A 68 9.17 -1.18 12.08
CA LEU A 68 9.11 -0.20 10.99
C LEU A 68 8.48 1.12 11.44
N THR A 69 9.10 1.77 12.42
CA THR A 69 8.56 3.00 13.06
C THR A 69 8.40 4.18 12.09
N ASN A 70 9.22 4.25 11.05
CA ASN A 70 9.14 5.24 9.97
C ASN A 70 7.99 4.99 8.98
N PHE A 71 7.24 3.89 9.14
CA PHE A 71 6.04 3.59 8.38
C PHE A 71 4.76 3.78 9.21
N GLN A 72 3.69 4.14 8.51
CA GLN A 72 2.32 4.02 8.96
C GLN A 72 1.75 2.72 8.42
N VAL A 73 1.25 1.86 9.32
CA VAL A 73 0.78 0.51 8.99
C VAL A 73 -0.75 0.46 8.99
N PHE A 74 -1.30 -0.10 7.92
CA PHE A 74 -2.72 -0.36 7.73
C PHE A 74 -2.91 -1.86 7.56
N PHE A 75 -3.84 -2.44 8.33
CA PHE A 75 -4.15 -3.86 8.26
C PHE A 75 -5.64 -4.06 8.03
N GLN A 76 -5.96 -5.12 7.29
CA GLN A 76 -7.32 -5.63 7.18
C GLN A 76 -7.30 -7.15 7.37
N GLN A 77 -8.20 -7.62 8.23
CA GLN A 77 -8.38 -9.03 8.49
C GLN A 77 -8.85 -9.76 7.22
N GLY A 78 -8.41 -11.01 7.09
CA GLY A 78 -8.92 -11.92 6.08
C GLY A 78 -10.30 -12.49 6.42
N THR A 79 -10.95 -13.02 5.39
CA THR A 79 -12.19 -13.81 5.46
C THR A 79 -12.01 -15.15 6.18
N ASN A 80 -10.79 -15.67 6.23
CA ASN A 80 -10.44 -16.94 6.87
C ASN A 80 -9.04 -16.87 7.52
N ALA A 81 -8.57 -17.98 8.08
CA ALA A 81 -7.27 -18.08 8.74
C ALA A 81 -6.05 -17.91 7.81
N PHE A 82 -6.25 -18.00 6.49
CA PHE A 82 -5.24 -17.94 5.44
C PHE A 82 -5.35 -16.66 4.58
N GLY A 83 -6.03 -15.63 5.10
CA GLY A 83 -6.21 -14.34 4.44
C GLY A 83 -5.46 -13.19 5.12
N GLY A 84 -5.96 -11.99 4.88
CA GLY A 84 -5.45 -10.77 5.48
C GLY A 84 -4.47 -10.05 4.58
N VAL A 85 -4.52 -8.72 4.67
CA VAL A 85 -3.68 -7.82 3.88
C VAL A 85 -3.12 -6.72 4.77
N LEU A 86 -1.91 -6.27 4.45
CA LEU A 86 -1.24 -5.17 5.12
C LEU A 86 -0.69 -4.22 4.07
N ILE A 87 -0.86 -2.93 4.29
CA ILE A 87 -0.13 -1.87 3.57
C ILE A 87 0.63 -1.05 4.61
N ALA A 88 1.92 -0.86 4.40
CA ALA A 88 2.71 0.10 5.16
C ALA A 88 3.22 1.19 4.21
N THR A 89 2.99 2.46 4.54
CA THR A 89 3.50 3.61 3.78
C THR A 89 4.47 4.40 4.64
N ARG A 90 5.54 4.97 4.05
CA ARG A 90 6.40 5.88 4.82
C ARG A 90 5.58 7.02 5.41
N ARG A 91 5.84 7.39 6.66
CA ARG A 91 5.11 8.47 7.37
C ARG A 91 5.24 9.83 6.70
N SER A 92 6.28 10.04 5.88
CA SER A 92 6.43 11.25 5.06
C SER A 92 5.41 11.33 3.92
N ILE A 93 4.72 10.23 3.58
CA ILE A 93 3.69 10.18 2.54
C ILE A 93 2.32 10.37 3.20
N PRO A 94 1.61 11.48 2.90
CA PRO A 94 0.25 11.68 3.39
C PRO A 94 -0.63 10.50 2.97
N THR A 95 -1.19 9.79 3.96
CA THR A 95 -1.96 8.57 3.72
C THR A 95 -3.20 8.54 4.61
N GLN A 96 -4.35 8.21 4.02
CA GLN A 96 -5.59 8.03 4.76
C GLN A 96 -6.39 6.84 4.22
N ARG A 97 -7.13 6.16 5.09
CA ARG A 97 -8.00 5.06 4.69
C ARG A 97 -9.29 5.60 4.07
N VAL A 98 -9.74 4.99 2.98
CA VAL A 98 -11.01 5.35 2.35
C VAL A 98 -12.15 4.69 3.12
N ILE A 99 -12.87 5.49 3.91
CA ILE A 99 -13.91 5.04 4.87
C ILE A 99 -14.92 4.09 4.21
N LYS A 100 -15.32 4.38 2.96
CA LYS A 100 -16.31 3.60 2.22
C LYS A 100 -15.98 2.09 2.19
N TYR A 101 -14.71 1.73 2.08
CA TYR A 101 -14.27 0.34 1.91
C TYR A 101 -13.62 -0.25 3.17
N GLN A 102 -13.74 0.42 4.33
CA GLN A 102 -13.06 -0.01 5.56
C GLN A 102 -13.55 -1.37 6.09
N LYS A 103 -14.78 -1.77 5.75
CA LYS A 103 -15.37 -3.05 6.18
C LYS A 103 -15.06 -4.22 5.24
N GLU A 104 -14.47 -3.96 4.07
CA GLU A 104 -14.16 -5.00 3.09
C GLU A 104 -13.01 -5.88 3.61
N LEU A 105 -13.27 -7.15 3.88
CA LEU A 105 -12.25 -8.11 4.31
C LEU A 105 -11.29 -8.41 3.16
N ASN A 106 -10.05 -8.81 3.49
CA ASN A 106 -8.95 -8.98 2.53
C ASN A 106 -8.70 -7.80 1.60
N MET A 107 -9.17 -6.59 1.91
CA MET A 107 -8.99 -5.41 1.06
C MET A 107 -8.58 -4.19 1.87
N ILE A 108 -7.64 -3.42 1.32
CA ILE A 108 -7.34 -2.09 1.82
C ILE A 108 -7.40 -1.13 0.66
N VAL A 109 -8.13 -0.03 0.86
CA VAL A 109 -8.16 1.14 -0.04
C VAL A 109 -7.63 2.33 0.74
N LEU A 110 -6.51 2.90 0.27
CA LEU A 110 -5.91 4.12 0.82
C LEU A 110 -5.94 5.21 -0.22
N ASP A 111 -6.15 6.43 0.23
CA ASP A 111 -5.75 7.62 -0.49
C ASP A 111 -4.30 7.95 -0.07
N ILE A 112 -3.40 8.11 -1.02
CA ILE A 112 -2.00 8.49 -0.82
C ILE A 112 -1.66 9.77 -1.60
N GLY A 113 -0.79 10.61 -1.02
CA GLY A 113 -0.37 11.88 -1.61
C GLY A 113 -1.28 13.06 -1.25
N SER A 114 -0.94 14.25 -1.76
CA SER A 114 -1.61 15.52 -1.46
C SER A 114 -2.29 16.10 -2.70
N SER A 115 -3.44 16.74 -2.50
CA SER A 115 -4.20 17.57 -3.45
C SER A 115 -4.11 17.13 -4.92
N SER A 116 -3.17 17.70 -5.69
CA SER A 116 -3.00 17.51 -7.14
C SER A 116 -2.32 16.20 -7.55
N ASN A 117 -1.63 15.52 -6.64
CA ASN A 117 -0.92 14.25 -6.86
C ASN A 117 -1.53 13.08 -6.08
N LYS A 118 -2.80 13.22 -5.67
CA LYS A 118 -3.51 12.19 -4.92
C LYS A 118 -3.74 10.97 -5.80
N CYS A 119 -3.46 9.79 -5.27
CA CYS A 119 -3.87 8.52 -5.88
C CYS A 119 -4.48 7.58 -4.84
N GLN A 120 -5.28 6.64 -5.32
CA GLN A 120 -5.85 5.55 -4.56
C GLN A 120 -4.99 4.30 -4.73
N LEU A 121 -4.51 3.79 -3.60
CA LEU A 121 -3.83 2.53 -3.51
C LEU A 121 -4.82 1.46 -3.06
N VAL A 122 -4.96 0.40 -3.83
CA VAL A 122 -5.84 -0.72 -3.51
C VAL A 122 -5.06 -2.02 -3.52
N THR A 123 -5.14 -2.76 -2.43
CA THR A 123 -4.72 -4.17 -2.42
C THR A 123 -5.89 -5.05 -2.07
N CYS A 124 -5.93 -6.23 -2.68
CA CYS A 124 -6.84 -7.28 -2.30
C CYS A 124 -6.20 -8.65 -2.44
N TYR A 125 -6.56 -9.52 -1.50
CA TYR A 125 -6.19 -10.92 -1.52
C TYR A 125 -7.43 -11.80 -1.66
N SER A 126 -7.41 -12.73 -2.62
CA SER A 126 -8.44 -13.75 -2.76
C SER A 126 -7.80 -15.09 -2.37
N PRO A 127 -8.17 -15.69 -1.23
CA PRO A 127 -7.78 -17.05 -0.91
C PRO A 127 -8.16 -18.02 -2.06
N PRO A 128 -7.48 -19.17 -2.23
CA PRO A 128 -7.66 -20.07 -3.38
C PRO A 128 -9.11 -20.51 -3.69
N ASN A 129 -9.99 -20.49 -2.69
CA ASN A 129 -11.39 -20.92 -2.81
C ASN A 129 -12.39 -19.76 -2.74
N GLU A 130 -11.91 -18.51 -2.83
CA GLU A 130 -12.74 -17.32 -2.75
C GLU A 130 -12.65 -16.53 -4.04
N SER A 131 -13.77 -15.91 -4.42
CA SER A 131 -13.83 -15.02 -5.56
C SER A 131 -13.39 -13.62 -5.18
N LEU A 132 -12.70 -12.94 -6.11
CA LEU A 132 -12.38 -11.52 -5.97
C LEU A 132 -13.68 -10.70 -5.88
N PRO A 133 -13.73 -9.65 -5.06
CA PRO A 133 -14.89 -8.76 -4.97
C PRO A 133 -14.99 -7.82 -6.18
N LEU A 134 -15.27 -8.38 -7.37
CA LEU A 134 -15.28 -7.68 -8.66
C LEU A 134 -16.21 -6.46 -8.67
N ASN A 135 -17.33 -6.51 -7.97
CA ASN A 135 -18.28 -5.39 -7.86
C ASN A 135 -17.63 -4.16 -7.20
N VAL A 136 -16.83 -4.38 -6.16
CA VAL A 136 -16.11 -3.30 -5.46
C VAL A 136 -15.02 -2.73 -6.35
N PHE A 137 -14.27 -3.58 -7.07
CA PHE A 137 -13.29 -3.10 -8.05
C PHE A 137 -13.92 -2.27 -9.16
N ASN A 138 -15.04 -2.71 -9.71
CA ASN A 138 -15.74 -1.96 -10.75
C ASN A 138 -16.20 -0.59 -10.26
N ASP A 139 -16.69 -0.49 -9.02
CA ASP A 139 -17.05 0.81 -8.41
C ASP A 139 -15.82 1.71 -8.20
N ILE A 140 -14.67 1.16 -7.79
CA ILE A 140 -13.41 1.92 -7.67
C ILE A 140 -12.94 2.41 -9.05
N LEU A 141 -12.91 1.53 -10.05
CA LEU A 141 -12.46 1.85 -11.41
C LEU A 141 -13.34 2.91 -12.07
N ARG A 142 -14.68 2.79 -11.94
CA ARG A 142 -15.62 3.78 -12.51
C ARG A 142 -15.44 5.19 -11.94
N ARG A 143 -14.99 5.31 -10.69
CA ARG A 143 -14.73 6.61 -10.05
C ARG A 143 -13.42 7.26 -10.47
N ASN A 144 -12.55 6.52 -11.17
CA ASN A 144 -11.18 6.94 -11.40
C ASN A 144 -10.74 6.66 -12.85
N SER A 145 -10.58 7.73 -13.62
CA SER A 145 -10.29 7.67 -15.06
C SER A 145 -8.90 7.13 -15.41
N ASN A 146 -7.91 7.24 -14.51
CA ASN A 146 -6.54 6.78 -14.74
C ASN A 146 -6.15 5.70 -13.74
N THR A 147 -6.16 4.45 -14.17
CA THR A 147 -5.83 3.32 -13.30
C THR A 147 -4.71 2.46 -13.88
N TYR A 148 -3.71 2.14 -13.05
CA TYR A 148 -2.69 1.13 -13.30
C TYR A 148 -3.03 -0.14 -12.51
N THR A 149 -3.03 -1.27 -13.20
CA THR A 149 -3.43 -2.56 -12.61
C THR A 149 -2.31 -3.58 -12.69
N TRP A 150 -2.01 -4.23 -11.57
CA TRP A 150 -1.13 -5.39 -11.53
C TRP A 150 -1.87 -6.59 -10.95
N ARG A 151 -1.90 -7.69 -11.72
CA ARG A 151 -2.54 -8.94 -11.33
C ARG A 151 -1.52 -10.06 -11.30
N PHE A 152 -1.35 -10.67 -10.14
CA PHE A 152 -0.60 -11.93 -9.99
C PHE A 152 -1.61 -13.07 -9.79
N LYS A 153 -1.21 -14.32 -10.07
CA LYS A 153 -2.10 -15.49 -10.26
C LYS A 153 -3.22 -15.74 -9.22
N CYS A 154 -3.25 -15.08 -8.05
CA CYS A 154 -4.38 -15.04 -7.12
C CYS A 154 -4.55 -13.69 -6.37
N LYS A 155 -4.00 -12.57 -6.89
CA LYS A 155 -3.82 -11.31 -6.14
C LYS A 155 -4.02 -10.11 -7.04
N ALA A 156 -4.76 -9.12 -6.55
CA ALA A 156 -5.05 -7.92 -7.33
C ALA A 156 -4.57 -6.69 -6.57
N PHE A 157 -3.67 -5.94 -7.21
CA PHE A 157 -3.12 -4.69 -6.70
C PHE A 157 -3.37 -3.59 -7.73
N PHE A 158 -3.81 -2.43 -7.28
CA PHE A 158 -4.17 -1.30 -8.13
C PHE A 158 -3.57 -0.02 -7.58
N VAL A 159 -3.04 0.80 -8.49
CA VAL A 159 -2.71 2.20 -8.23
C VAL A 159 -3.57 3.04 -9.14
N VAL A 160 -4.35 3.92 -8.55
CA VAL A 160 -5.43 4.62 -9.22
C VAL A 160 -5.18 6.12 -9.08
N LYS A 161 -4.80 6.81 -10.15
CA LYS A 161 -4.51 8.25 -10.09
C LYS A 161 -5.78 9.08 -10.26
N TYR A 162 -5.96 10.07 -9.38
CA TYR A 162 -6.97 11.10 -9.60
C TYR A 162 -6.45 12.13 -10.61
N ASN A 163 -7.19 12.32 -11.69
CA ASN A 163 -7.17 13.58 -12.42
C ASN A 163 -8.42 14.35 -12.00
N ARG A 164 -8.24 15.39 -11.18
CA ARG A 164 -9.27 16.41 -10.99
C ARG A 164 -8.95 17.59 -11.89
#